data_AF-A0A381SX70-F1
#
_entry.id   AF-A0A381SX70-F1
#
_cell.length_a   1.000
_cell.length_b   1.000
_cell.length_c   1.000
_cell.angle_alpha   90.00
_cell.angle_beta   90.00
_cell.angle_gamma   90.00
#
_symmetry.space_group_name_H-M   'P 1'
#
loop_
_entity.id
_entity.type
_entity.pdbx_description
1 polymer ?
#
loop_
_entity_poly.entity_id
_entity_poly.type
_entity_poly.pdbx_seq_one_letter_code
_entity_poly.pdbx_strand_id
1 'polypeptide(L)' 'MLGPWAVRALKDRHDILLTDINERHPDYKGDYLQLSVADVNGVVKAAEDMDMIVNLSVLRPHR' A
#
# COMPACT_ATOMS: atom_id res chain seq x y z
N MET A 1 -6.64 6.45 10.24
CA MET A 1 -5.95 5.91 9.04
C MET A 1 -4.46 5.82 9.34
N LEU A 2 -3.87 4.62 9.33
CA LEU A 2 -2.46 4.39 9.72
C LEU A 2 -1.47 4.51 8.54
N GLY A 3 -1.94 4.34 7.30
CA GLY A 3 -1.15 4.38 6.06
C GLY A 3 -0.12 5.50 5.97
N PRO A 4 -0.52 6.78 6.05
CA PRO A 4 0.42 7.90 5.94
C PRO A 4 1.53 7.90 7.00
N TRP A 5 1.22 7.42 8.21
CA TRP A 5 2.17 7.34 9.31
C TRP A 5 3.19 6.22 9.10
N ALA A 6 2.74 5.06 8.61
CA ALA A 6 3.62 3.95 8.25
C ALA A 6 4.59 4.34 7.13
N VAL A 7 4.08 4.96 6.06
CA VAL A 7 4.91 5.48 4.96
C VAL A 7 5.95 6.47 5.49
N ARG A 8 5.53 7.44 6.32
CA ARG A 8 6.45 8.43 6.90
C ARG A 8 7.54 7.80 7.77
N ALA A 9 7.23 6.73 8.51
CA ALA A 9 8.18 6.08 9.40
C ALA A 9 9.21 5.20 8.66
N LEU A 10 8.84 4.68 7.47
CA LEU A 10 9.63 3.70 6.73
C LEU A 10 10.41 4.31 5.55
N LYS A 11 9.92 5.39 4.93
CA LYS A 11 10.41 5.91 3.64
C LYS A 11 11.89 6.26 3.56
N ASP A 12 12.54 6.56 4.68
CA ASP A 12 13.95 6.97 4.71
C ASP A 12 14.90 5.78 4.89
N ARG A 13 14.36 4.57 5.05
CA ARG A 13 15.12 3.33 5.33
C ARG A 13 14.75 2.15 4.44
N HIS A 14 13.66 2.23 3.70
CA HIS A 14 13.14 1.15 2.87
C HIS A 14 12.57 1.72 1.59
N ASP A 15 12.67 0.95 0.51
CA ASP A 15 11.91 1.19 -0.71
C ASP A 15 10.45 0.77 -0.48
N ILE A 16 9.51 1.62 -0.92
CA ILE A 16 8.09 1.43 -0.61
C ILE A 16 7.28 1.48 -1.90
N LEU A 17 6.68 0.35 -2.26
CA LEU A 17 5.54 0.30 -3.16
C LEU A 17 4.25 0.51 -2.35
N LEU A 18 3.63 1.69 -2.49
CA LEU A 18 2.36 1.98 -1.83
C LEU A 18 1.19 1.52 -2.71
N THR A 19 0.26 0.77 -2.13
CA THR A 19 -0.98 0.36 -2.79
C THR A 19 -2.22 0.94 -2.09
N ASP A 20 -3.21 1.34 -2.87
CA ASP A 20 -4.54 1.73 -2.40
C ASP A 20 -5.57 1.48 -3.52
N ILE A 21 -6.85 1.41 -3.17
CA ILE A 21 -7.96 1.31 -4.14
C ILE A 21 -8.21 2.62 -4.87
N ASN A 22 -7.80 3.75 -4.28
CA ASN A 22 -8.00 5.09 -4.82
C ASN A 22 -6.84 5.53 -5.70
N GLU A 23 -7.00 6.66 -6.37
CA GLU A 23 -5.89 7.31 -7.07
C GLU A 23 -4.83 7.84 -6.10
N ARG A 24 -3.60 7.95 -6.59
CA ARG A 24 -2.47 8.47 -5.82
C ARG A 24 -2.74 9.91 -5.36
N HIS A 25 -2.49 10.18 -4.08
CA HIS A 25 -2.53 11.55 -3.58
C HIS A 25 -1.52 12.46 -4.32
N PRO A 26 -1.88 13.69 -4.75
CA PRO A 26 -1.01 14.56 -5.55
C PRO A 26 0.38 14.83 -4.95
N ASP A 27 0.44 14.88 -3.62
CA ASP A 27 1.67 15.15 -2.87
C ASP A 27 2.56 13.92 -2.65
N TYR A 28 2.05 12.71 -2.90
CA TYR A 28 2.85 11.50 -2.77
C TYR A 28 3.74 11.32 -4.01
N LYS A 29 5.06 11.27 -3.80
CA LYS A 29 6.06 11.19 -4.87
C LYS A 29 6.76 9.83 -4.98
N GLY A 30 6.46 8.90 -4.08
CA GLY A 30 7.02 7.54 -4.12
C GLY A 30 6.29 6.62 -5.10
N ASP A 31 6.74 5.38 -5.16
CA ASP A 31 6.15 4.34 -6.00
C ASP A 31 4.75 4.00 -5.53
N TYR A 32 3.84 3.92 -6.49
CA TYR A 32 2.42 3.78 -6.24
C TYR A 32 1.78 2.86 -7.27
N LEU A 33 0.95 1.95 -6.81
CA LEU A 33 0.12 1.09 -7.64
C LEU A 33 -1.31 1.10 -7.12
N GLN A 34 -2.25 1.57 -7.94
CA GLN A 34 -3.66 1.47 -7.60
C GLN A 34 -4.09 0.00 -7.68
N LEU A 35 -4.38 -0.60 -6.54
CA LEU A 35 -4.65 -2.02 -6.41
C LEU A 35 -5.56 -2.29 -5.21
N SER A 36 -6.58 -3.11 -5.43
CA SER A 36 -7.43 -3.63 -4.35
C SER A 36 -6.81 -4.85 -3.71
N VAL A 37 -6.86 -4.92 -2.37
CA VAL A 37 -6.50 -6.13 -1.62
C VAL A 37 -7.39 -7.33 -1.97
N ALA A 38 -8.58 -7.10 -2.56
CA ALA A 38 -9.46 -8.17 -3.03
C ALA A 38 -8.99 -8.80 -4.36
N ASP A 39 -8.12 -8.13 -5.11
CA ASP A 39 -7.49 -8.71 -6.30
C ASP A 39 -6.25 -9.51 -5.90
N VAL A 40 -6.47 -10.78 -5.55
CA VAL A 40 -5.42 -11.69 -5.07
C VAL A 40 -4.28 -11.82 -6.07
N ASN A 41 -4.58 -11.94 -7.38
CA ASN A 41 -3.55 -12.10 -8.40
C ASN A 41 -2.72 -10.83 -8.55
N GLY A 42 -3.38 -9.66 -8.52
CA GLY A 42 -2.69 -8.37 -8.52
C GLY A 42 -1.78 -8.21 -7.30
N VAL A 43 -2.22 -8.60 -6.11
CA VAL A 43 -1.42 -8.55 -4.88
C VAL A 43 -0.23 -9.49 -4.94
N VAL A 44 -0.43 -10.74 -5.40
CA VAL A 44 0.66 -11.71 -5.58
C VAL A 44 1.71 -11.13 -6.53
N LYS A 45 1.29 -10.61 -7.68
CA LYS A 45 2.19 -10.03 -8.67
C LYS A 45 2.95 -8.80 -8.13
N ALA A 46 2.28 -7.92 -7.39
CA ALA A 46 2.92 -6.76 -6.78
C ALA A 46 3.95 -7.13 -5.70
N ALA A 47 3.82 -8.33 -5.12
CA ALA A 47 4.69 -8.82 -4.07
C ALA A 47 5.90 -9.64 -4.57
N GLU A 48 5.99 -9.97 -5.86
CA GLU A 48 7.03 -10.87 -6.41
C GLU A 48 8.46 -10.40 -6.10
N ASP A 49 8.69 -9.08 -6.06
CA ASP A 49 10.01 -8.47 -5.79
C ASP A 49 10.05 -7.73 -4.44
N MET A 50 9.18 -8.08 -3.49
CA MET A 50 9.07 -7.40 -2.18
C MET A 50 9.52 -8.31 -1.04
N ASP A 51 10.32 -7.79 -0.11
CA ASP A 51 10.76 -8.53 1.08
C ASP A 51 9.64 -8.72 2.13
N MET A 52 8.67 -7.79 2.18
CA MET A 52 7.61 -7.78 3.19
C MET A 52 6.35 -7.06 2.69
N ILE A 53 5.19 -7.59 3.06
CA ILE A 53 3.88 -6.94 2.87
C ILE A 53 3.39 -6.38 4.21
N VAL A 54 3.07 -5.08 4.24
CA VAL A 54 2.43 -4.42 5.39
C VAL A 54 0.98 -4.10 5.04
N ASN A 55 0.05 -4.96 5.46
CA ASN A 55 -1.37 -4.74 5.23
C ASN A 55 -1.97 -3.81 6.30
N LEU A 56 -2.41 -2.62 5.88
CA LEU A 56 -3.02 -1.61 6.75
C LEU A 56 -4.54 -1.50 6.55
N SER A 57 -5.15 -2.57 6.04
CA SER A 57 -6.60 -2.64 5.88
C SER A 57 -7.30 -2.52 7.23
N VAL A 58 -8.36 -1.71 7.25
CA VAL A 58 -9.21 -1.53 8.41
C VAL A 58 -10.40 -2.45 8.23
N LEU A 59 -10.66 -3.32 9.20
CA LEU A 59 -11.92 -4.07 9.25
C LEU A 59 -13.05 -3.05 9.41
N ARG A 60 -13.77 -2.74 8.33
CA ARG A 60 -14.99 -1.94 8.41
C ARG A 60 -16.13 -2.91 8.71
N PRO A 61 -16.89 -2.73 9.82
CA PRO A 61 -18.13 -3.49 9.97
C PRO A 61 -18.99 -3.21 8.74
N HIS A 62 -19.60 -4.28 8.19
CA HIS A 62 -20.52 -4.17 7.06
C HIS A 62 -21.48 -3.00 7.31
N ARG A 63 -21.47 -2.03 6.41
CA ARG A 63 -22.47 -0.98 6.32
C ARG A 63 -23.49 -1.38 5.29
#